data_AF-S6SFN4-F1
#
_entry.id   AF-S6SFN4-F1
#
_cell.length_a   1.000
_cell.length_b   1.000
_cell.length_c   1.000
_cell.angle_alpha   90.00
_cell.angle_beta   90.00
_cell.angle_gamma   90.00
#
_symmetry.space_group_name_H-M   'P 1'
#
loop_
_entity.id
_entity.type
_entity.pdbx_description
1 polymer ?
#
loop_
_entity_poly.entity_id
_entity_poly.type
_entity_poly.pdbx_seq_one_letter_code
_entity_poly.pdbx_strand_id
1 'polypeptide(L)'
;DLLERQLLSHCIAHWQAQDETGSTALARLNSMGEQAALPAFDTLLQLCRDEQLLYEELAQADDRQLRHYLEREVAHGYALAHYQVEPLSLPIHLFCADQRPTAPPGTSPTLGWAEILPKGTLQCVSVPGDHMSMMQAPHVNVLGQRIGQALQGAPATAHSAPV
;
A
#
# COMPACT_ATOMS: atom_id res chain seq x y z
N ASP A 1 0.09 -18.99 9.56
CA ASP A 1 0.86 -17.98 10.30
C ASP A 1 1.04 -16.68 9.48
N LEU A 2 0.05 -16.28 8.66
CA LEU A 2 0.20 -15.10 7.79
C LEU A 2 0.36 -13.80 8.61
N LEU A 3 -0.37 -13.70 9.71
CA LEU A 3 -0.33 -12.55 10.61
C LEU A 3 1.04 -12.40 11.28
N GLU A 4 1.59 -13.51 11.75
CA GLU A 4 2.92 -13.61 12.35
C GLU A 4 4.02 -13.24 11.36
N ARG A 5 3.91 -13.75 10.12
CA ARG A 5 4.84 -13.39 9.04
C ARG A 5 4.73 -11.92 8.66
N GLN A 6 3.54 -11.34 8.70
CA GLN A 6 3.34 -9.91 8.47
C GLN A 6 4.06 -9.08 9.55
N LEU A 7 3.92 -9.44 10.83
CA LEU A 7 4.64 -8.77 11.93
C LEU A 7 6.16 -8.79 11.68
N LEU A 8 6.73 -9.96 11.36
CA LEU A 8 8.15 -10.06 11.05
C LEU A 8 8.55 -9.23 9.84
N SER A 9 7.74 -9.24 8.77
CA SER A 9 8.01 -8.46 7.55
C SER A 9 8.12 -6.96 7.84
N HIS A 10 7.24 -6.41 8.67
CA HIS A 10 7.29 -5.01 9.07
C HIS A 10 8.57 -4.67 9.85
N CYS A 11 8.94 -5.52 10.82
CA CYS A 11 10.14 -5.31 11.61
C CYS A 11 11.41 -5.43 10.75
N ILE A 12 11.47 -6.45 9.89
CA ILE A 12 12.58 -6.67 8.94
C ILE A 12 12.76 -5.46 8.03
N ALA A 13 11.67 -4.98 7.41
CA ALA A 13 11.74 -3.82 6.51
C ALA A 13 12.25 -2.57 7.22
N HIS A 14 11.85 -2.34 8.47
CA HIS A 14 12.37 -1.24 9.28
C HIS A 14 13.87 -1.39 9.52
N TRP A 15 14.33 -2.53 10.04
CA TRP A 15 15.73 -2.73 10.39
C TRP A 15 16.65 -2.86 9.17
N GLN A 16 16.13 -3.26 8.01
CA GLN A 16 16.86 -3.22 6.73
C GLN A 16 17.12 -1.80 6.23
N ALA A 17 16.24 -0.86 6.58
CA ALA A 17 16.40 0.55 6.20
C ALA A 17 17.37 1.29 7.14
N GLN A 18 17.74 0.70 8.27
CA GLN A 18 18.77 1.21 9.18
C GLN A 18 20.15 0.71 8.74
N ASP A 19 21.19 1.52 8.96
CA ASP A 19 22.58 1.15 8.69
C ASP A 19 23.10 0.09 9.70
N GLU A 20 24.38 0.12 10.07
CA GLU A 20 25.02 -0.89 10.93
C GLU A 20 24.32 -1.13 12.29
N THR A 21 23.58 -0.14 12.80
CA THR A 21 22.84 -0.20 14.07
C THR A 21 21.74 -1.26 14.08
N GLY A 22 21.20 -1.65 12.92
CA GLY A 22 20.12 -2.63 12.82
C GLY A 22 20.56 -4.08 12.62
N SER A 23 21.86 -4.35 12.45
CA SER A 23 22.35 -5.66 11.97
C SER A 23 21.95 -6.83 12.89
N THR A 24 22.07 -6.67 14.21
CA THR A 24 21.71 -7.72 15.18
C THR A 24 20.21 -7.99 15.21
N ALA A 25 19.39 -6.95 15.25
CA ALA A 25 17.93 -7.07 15.23
C ALA A 25 17.45 -7.74 13.94
N LEU A 26 18.03 -7.35 12.80
CA LEU A 26 17.73 -7.93 11.50
C LEU A 26 18.09 -9.42 11.43
N ALA A 27 19.28 -9.81 11.89
CA ALA A 27 19.70 -11.22 11.94
C ALA A 27 18.75 -12.05 12.82
N ARG A 28 18.33 -11.49 13.96
CA ARG A 28 17.36 -12.14 14.86
C ARG A 28 16.01 -12.35 14.18
N LEU A 29 15.43 -11.32 13.58
CA LEU A 29 14.15 -11.40 12.88
C LEU A 29 14.18 -12.37 11.69
N ASN A 30 15.26 -12.37 10.91
CA ASN A 30 15.44 -13.33 9.82
C ASN A 30 15.49 -14.77 10.33
N SER A 31 16.24 -15.03 11.42
CA SER A 31 16.31 -16.36 12.04
C SER A 31 14.94 -16.86 12.53
N MET A 32 14.07 -15.95 12.95
CA MET A 32 12.69 -16.28 13.33
C MET A 32 11.86 -16.60 12.09
N GLY A 33 11.98 -15.82 11.01
CA GLY A 33 11.26 -16.02 9.76
C GLY A 33 11.58 -17.33 9.03
N GLU A 34 12.79 -17.86 9.22
CA GLU A 34 13.26 -19.15 8.68
C GLU A 34 12.65 -20.37 9.38
N GLN A 35 12.01 -20.18 10.54
CA GLN A 35 11.37 -21.27 11.26
C GLN A 35 10.18 -21.84 10.48
N ALA A 36 10.05 -23.17 10.45
CA ALA A 36 8.97 -23.87 9.76
C ALA A 36 7.58 -23.52 10.32
N ALA A 37 7.50 -23.23 11.61
CA ALA A 37 6.30 -22.75 12.27
C ALA A 37 6.67 -21.64 13.25
N LEU A 38 5.99 -20.49 13.13
CA LEU A 38 6.15 -19.39 14.06
C LEU A 38 5.34 -19.65 15.34
N PRO A 39 5.77 -19.09 16.50
CA PRO A 39 4.95 -19.01 17.69
C PRO A 39 3.61 -18.32 17.39
N ALA A 40 2.58 -18.60 18.20
CA ALA A 40 1.32 -17.87 18.10
C ALA A 40 1.54 -16.36 18.25
N PHE A 41 0.74 -15.56 17.54
CA PHE A 41 0.87 -14.11 17.47
C PHE A 41 1.22 -13.42 18.80
N ASP A 42 0.47 -13.67 19.87
CA ASP A 42 0.67 -12.97 21.15
C ASP A 42 2.06 -13.29 21.75
N THR A 43 2.53 -14.54 21.59
CA THR A 43 3.87 -14.96 22.03
C THR A 43 4.96 -14.34 21.17
N LEU A 44 4.75 -14.29 19.86
CA LEU A 44 5.69 -13.67 18.92
C LEU A 44 5.80 -12.16 19.18
N LEU A 45 4.67 -11.49 19.39
CA LEU A 45 4.60 -10.07 19.70
C LEU A 45 5.32 -9.75 21.01
N GLN A 46 5.07 -10.53 22.06
CA GLN A 46 5.76 -10.35 23.35
C GLN A 46 7.27 -10.53 23.19
N LEU A 47 7.72 -11.54 22.43
CA LEU A 47 9.14 -11.74 22.14
C LEU A 47 9.75 -10.54 21.41
N CYS A 48 9.06 -10.00 20.40
CA CYS A 48 9.50 -8.81 19.69
C CYS A 48 9.56 -7.56 20.61
N ARG A 49 8.67 -7.44 21.59
CA ARG A 49 8.71 -6.37 22.60
C ARG A 49 9.90 -6.54 23.54
N ASP A 50 10.07 -7.73 24.10
CA ASP A 50 11.13 -8.05 25.07
C ASP A 50 12.53 -7.84 24.47
N GLU A 51 12.71 -8.21 23.21
CA GLU A 51 13.97 -8.06 22.46
C GLU A 51 14.08 -6.70 21.74
N GLN A 52 13.13 -5.77 21.95
CA GLN A 52 13.11 -4.43 21.33
C GLN A 52 13.22 -4.45 19.79
N LEU A 53 12.58 -5.43 19.17
CA LEU A 53 12.59 -5.64 17.71
C LEU A 53 11.52 -4.83 16.98
N LEU A 54 10.55 -4.27 17.70
CA LEU A 54 9.52 -3.38 17.15
C LEU A 54 10.09 -1.97 16.95
N TYR A 55 9.71 -1.33 15.85
CA TYR A 55 9.97 0.09 15.65
C TYR A 55 8.96 0.94 16.44
N GLU A 56 9.28 2.23 16.64
CA GLU A 56 8.62 3.11 17.61
C GLU A 56 7.09 3.04 17.58
N GLU A 57 6.46 3.20 16.42
CA GLU A 57 5.00 3.22 16.32
C GLU A 57 4.35 1.88 16.71
N LEU A 58 4.97 0.75 16.37
CA LEU A 58 4.47 -0.57 16.80
C LEU A 58 4.76 -0.82 18.28
N ALA A 59 5.91 -0.38 18.77
CA ALA A 59 6.27 -0.51 20.18
C ALA A 59 5.30 0.25 21.09
N GLN A 60 4.79 1.40 20.66
CA GLN A 60 3.82 2.20 21.42
C GLN A 60 2.35 1.78 21.24
N ALA A 61 2.04 0.98 20.22
CA ALA A 61 0.68 0.53 19.97
C ALA A 61 0.22 -0.50 21.03
N ASP A 62 -1.06 -0.46 21.39
CA ASP A 62 -1.70 -1.53 22.16
C ASP A 62 -1.74 -2.84 21.34
N ASP A 63 -1.59 -3.99 21.99
CA ASP A 63 -1.49 -5.29 21.33
C ASP A 63 -2.72 -5.60 20.46
N ARG A 64 -3.92 -5.21 20.90
CA ARG A 64 -5.14 -5.41 20.13
C ARG A 64 -5.18 -4.50 18.91
N GLN A 65 -4.72 -3.25 19.04
CA GLN A 65 -4.64 -2.32 17.92
C GLN A 65 -3.62 -2.77 16.87
N LEU A 66 -2.44 -3.22 17.33
CA LEU A 66 -1.39 -3.76 16.47
C LEU A 66 -1.88 -5.00 15.73
N ARG A 67 -2.56 -5.92 16.42
CA ARG A 67 -3.18 -7.10 15.82
C ARG A 67 -4.16 -6.71 14.71
N HIS A 68 -5.11 -5.82 15.00
CA HIS A 68 -6.10 -5.36 14.01
C HIS A 68 -5.46 -4.69 12.81
N TYR A 69 -4.43 -3.90 13.02
CA TYR A 69 -3.67 -3.27 11.94
C TYR A 69 -3.08 -4.33 10.99
N LEU A 70 -2.39 -5.34 11.52
CA LEU A 70 -1.77 -6.38 10.70
C LEU A 70 -2.80 -7.32 10.06
N GLU A 71 -3.88 -7.67 10.76
CA GLU A 71 -4.98 -8.48 10.19
C GLU A 71 -5.61 -7.77 8.98
N ARG A 72 -5.77 -6.44 9.05
CA ARG A 72 -6.25 -5.64 7.93
C ARG A 72 -5.27 -5.67 6.75
N GLU A 73 -3.97 -5.52 6.99
CA GLU A 73 -2.96 -5.57 5.91
C GLU A 73 -2.94 -6.94 5.23
N VAL A 74 -3.01 -8.03 6.00
CA VAL A 74 -3.13 -9.40 5.44
C VAL A 74 -4.40 -9.53 4.60
N ALA A 75 -5.53 -9.02 5.09
CA ALA A 75 -6.80 -9.06 4.35
C ALA A 75 -6.74 -8.24 3.06
N HIS A 76 -6.11 -7.06 3.06
CA HIS A 76 -5.88 -6.25 1.88
C HIS A 76 -5.01 -6.98 0.85
N GLY A 77 -3.90 -7.58 1.29
CA GLY A 77 -3.03 -8.38 0.42
C GLY A 77 -3.76 -9.57 -0.20
N TYR A 78 -4.56 -10.28 0.60
CA TYR A 78 -5.41 -11.37 0.10
C TYR A 78 -6.41 -10.89 -0.95
N ALA A 79 -7.12 -9.80 -0.67
CA ALA A 79 -8.08 -9.22 -1.61
C ALA A 79 -7.40 -8.80 -2.92
N LEU A 80 -6.24 -8.13 -2.86
CA LEU A 80 -5.49 -7.71 -4.03
C LEU A 80 -5.00 -8.90 -4.88
N ALA A 81 -4.50 -9.97 -4.25
CA ALA A 81 -4.01 -11.16 -4.95
C ALA A 81 -5.11 -11.96 -5.67
N HIS A 82 -6.36 -11.85 -5.20
CA HIS A 82 -7.50 -12.57 -5.76
C HIS A 82 -8.46 -11.68 -6.56
N TYR A 83 -8.20 -10.37 -6.61
CA TYR A 83 -9.02 -9.43 -7.36
C TYR A 83 -8.79 -9.60 -8.86
N GLN A 84 -9.88 -9.73 -9.60
CA GLN A 84 -9.88 -9.75 -11.06
C GLN A 84 -10.68 -8.54 -11.54
N VAL A 85 -10.06 -7.75 -12.41
CA VAL A 85 -10.72 -6.59 -13.01
C VAL A 85 -11.66 -7.09 -14.09
N GLU A 86 -12.96 -6.94 -13.85
CA GLU A 86 -13.97 -7.15 -14.89
C GLU A 86 -13.94 -5.99 -15.90
N PRO A 87 -14.30 -6.22 -17.18
CA PRO A 87 -14.38 -5.15 -18.17
C PRO A 87 -15.26 -3.99 -17.70
N LEU A 88 -14.65 -2.81 -17.56
CA LEU A 88 -15.33 -1.58 -17.17
C LEU A 88 -15.61 -0.73 -18.41
N SER A 89 -16.87 -0.33 -18.60
CA SER A 89 -17.30 0.57 -19.69
C SER A 89 -17.42 2.04 -19.26
N LEU A 90 -16.92 2.37 -18.06
CA LEU A 90 -16.98 3.72 -17.50
C LEU A 90 -15.76 4.54 -17.91
N PRO A 91 -15.92 5.84 -18.20
CA PRO A 91 -14.79 6.75 -18.33
C PRO A 91 -14.00 6.82 -17.02
N ILE A 92 -12.69 6.64 -17.10
CA ILE A 92 -11.79 6.66 -15.93
C ILE A 92 -10.76 7.78 -16.10
N HIS A 93 -10.64 8.60 -15.06
CA HIS A 93 -9.50 9.52 -14.90
C HIS A 93 -8.48 8.87 -13.98
N LEU A 94 -7.27 8.63 -14.51
CA LEU A 94 -6.15 8.09 -13.75
C LEU A 94 -5.17 9.22 -13.45
N PHE A 95 -5.04 9.57 -12.16
CA PHE A 95 -4.07 10.56 -11.70
C PHE A 95 -2.74 9.88 -11.39
N CYS A 96 -1.76 10.03 -12.27
CA CYS A 96 -0.46 9.37 -12.20
C CYS A 96 0.61 10.28 -11.59
N ALA A 97 1.34 9.79 -10.59
CA ALA A 97 2.55 10.45 -10.12
C ALA A 97 3.60 10.57 -11.25
N ASP A 98 4.22 11.74 -11.37
CA ASP A 98 5.28 12.02 -12.35
C ASP A 98 6.54 11.18 -12.08
N GLN A 99 6.81 10.90 -10.81
CA GLN A 99 7.96 10.15 -10.35
C GLN A 99 7.50 8.78 -9.85
N ARG A 100 8.21 7.73 -10.26
CA ARG A 100 7.87 6.35 -9.88
C ARG A 100 9.15 5.56 -9.57
N PRO A 101 9.93 5.97 -8.54
CA PRO A 101 11.23 5.37 -8.24
C PRO A 101 11.13 3.90 -7.80
N THR A 102 9.99 3.50 -7.25
CA THR A 102 9.72 2.13 -6.77
C THR A 102 8.96 1.27 -7.77
N ALA A 103 8.63 1.79 -8.95
CA ALA A 103 7.90 1.02 -9.95
C ALA A 103 8.80 -0.06 -10.57
N PRO A 104 8.31 -1.30 -10.74
CA PRO A 104 9.04 -2.34 -11.45
C PRO A 104 9.46 -1.90 -12.86
N PRO A 105 10.62 -2.35 -13.36
CA PRO A 105 11.01 -2.14 -14.75
C PRO A 105 9.90 -2.60 -15.71
N GLY A 106 9.59 -1.78 -16.72
CA GLY A 106 8.54 -2.09 -17.69
C GLY A 106 7.12 -1.73 -17.25
N THR A 107 6.94 -1.10 -16.08
CA THR A 107 5.62 -0.58 -15.67
C THR A 107 5.05 0.36 -16.74
N SER A 108 3.86 0.03 -17.25
CA SER A 108 3.15 0.80 -18.27
C SER A 108 2.90 2.25 -17.80
N PRO A 109 2.96 3.26 -18.70
CA PRO A 109 2.59 4.64 -18.36
C PRO A 109 1.17 4.79 -17.79
N THR A 110 0.28 3.85 -18.12
CA THR A 110 -1.12 3.81 -17.69
C THR A 110 -1.36 2.85 -16.53
N LEU A 111 -0.30 2.32 -15.92
CA LEU A 111 -0.36 1.39 -14.78
C LEU A 111 -1.23 0.13 -15.05
N GLY A 112 -1.32 -0.31 -16.31
CA GLY A 112 -2.09 -1.49 -16.70
C GLY A 112 -3.56 -1.22 -17.05
N TRP A 113 -4.05 0.02 -16.90
CA TRP A 113 -5.45 0.35 -17.16
C TRP A 113 -5.81 0.43 -18.65
N ALA A 114 -4.86 0.77 -19.52
CA ALA A 114 -5.13 0.89 -20.95
C ALA A 114 -5.34 -0.48 -21.62
N GLU A 115 -4.86 -1.53 -20.96
CA GLU A 115 -4.91 -2.92 -21.38
C GLU A 115 -6.28 -3.55 -21.09
N ILE A 116 -7.04 -2.98 -20.14
CA ILE A 116 -8.33 -3.50 -19.68
C ILE A 116 -9.50 -2.65 -20.19
N LEU A 117 -9.29 -1.34 -20.34
CA LEU A 117 -10.36 -0.40 -20.69
C LEU A 117 -10.56 -0.25 -22.21
N PRO A 118 -11.80 -0.02 -22.68
CA PRO A 118 -12.05 0.33 -24.07
C PRO A 118 -11.27 1.57 -24.50
N LYS A 119 -10.80 1.58 -25.75
CA LYS A 119 -10.07 2.74 -26.31
C LYS A 119 -10.88 4.03 -26.16
N GLY A 120 -10.22 5.09 -25.70
CA GLY A 120 -10.82 6.41 -25.52
C GLY A 120 -11.56 6.62 -24.20
N THR A 121 -11.65 5.60 -23.33
CA THR A 121 -12.31 5.74 -22.01
C THR A 121 -11.35 6.08 -20.87
N LEU A 122 -10.04 6.00 -21.09
CA LEU A 122 -9.01 6.33 -20.12
C LEU A 122 -8.43 7.73 -20.38
N GLN A 123 -8.44 8.58 -19.35
CA GLN A 123 -7.78 9.88 -19.32
C GLN A 123 -6.69 9.88 -18.26
N CYS A 124 -5.43 9.85 -18.68
CA CYS A 124 -4.30 9.95 -17.75
C CYS A 124 -3.97 11.42 -17.48
N VAL A 125 -3.89 11.78 -16.20
CA VAL A 125 -3.55 13.11 -15.73
C VAL A 125 -2.31 12.96 -14.85
N SER A 126 -1.21 13.63 -15.22
CA SER A 126 -0.01 13.62 -14.38
C SER A 126 -0.30 14.25 -13.00
N VAL A 127 0.58 14.09 -12.01
CA VAL A 127 0.60 14.78 -10.71
C VAL A 127 2.06 14.88 -10.24
N PRO A 128 2.55 16.05 -9.81
CA PRO A 128 3.91 16.19 -9.32
C PRO A 128 4.22 15.27 -8.13
N GLY A 129 5.48 14.86 -8.03
CA GLY A 129 5.97 13.98 -6.99
C GLY A 129 5.86 12.50 -7.34
N ASP A 130 6.09 11.68 -6.33
CA ASP A 130 5.92 10.22 -6.34
C ASP A 130 4.59 9.81 -5.70
N HIS A 131 4.34 8.50 -5.59
CA HIS A 131 3.11 7.95 -5.03
C HIS A 131 2.78 8.47 -3.61
N MET A 132 3.79 8.72 -2.78
CA MET A 132 3.63 9.27 -1.43
C MET A 132 3.58 10.78 -1.46
N SER A 133 4.55 11.44 -2.11
CA SER A 133 4.64 12.90 -2.09
C SER A 133 3.50 13.57 -2.85
N MET A 134 2.86 12.92 -3.82
CA MET A 134 1.66 13.44 -4.50
C MET A 134 0.46 13.65 -3.56
N MET A 135 0.41 12.92 -2.44
CA MET A 135 -0.65 12.99 -1.42
C MET A 135 -0.35 14.01 -0.32
N GLN A 136 0.79 14.71 -0.40
CA GLN A 136 1.25 15.67 0.60
C GLN A 136 1.41 17.07 -0.02
N ALA A 137 1.47 18.10 0.83
CA ALA A 137 1.74 19.46 0.35
C ALA A 137 3.18 19.56 -0.20
N PRO A 138 3.41 20.28 -1.32
CA PRO A 138 2.43 21.09 -2.05
C PRO A 138 1.63 20.33 -3.12
N HIS A 139 2.01 19.10 -3.46
CA HIS A 139 1.50 18.37 -4.63
C HIS A 139 0.01 17.97 -4.51
N VAL A 140 -0.47 17.73 -3.29
CA VAL A 140 -1.89 17.45 -3.02
C VAL A 140 -2.82 18.59 -3.48
N ASN A 141 -2.33 19.84 -3.49
CA ASN A 141 -3.10 20.98 -4.01
C ASN A 141 -3.27 20.87 -5.53
N VAL A 142 -2.22 20.46 -6.24
CA VAL A 142 -2.26 20.23 -7.70
C VAL A 142 -3.17 19.04 -8.02
N LEU A 143 -3.08 17.95 -7.24
CA LEU A 143 -4.00 16.82 -7.35
C LEU A 143 -5.46 17.27 -7.18
N GLY A 144 -5.76 18.03 -6.12
CA GLY A 144 -7.10 18.55 -5.86
C GLY A 144 -7.65 19.43 -7.00
N GLN A 145 -6.82 20.32 -7.55
CA GLN A 145 -7.18 21.14 -8.71
C GLN A 145 -7.50 20.29 -9.94
N ARG A 146 -6.67 19.28 -10.22
CA ARG A 146 -6.83 18.36 -11.36
C ARG A 146 -8.09 17.50 -11.22
N ILE A 147 -8.40 17.02 -10.01
CA ILE A 147 -9.67 16.35 -9.72
C ILE A 147 -10.84 17.30 -9.95
N GLY A 148 -10.78 18.54 -9.45
CA GLY A 148 -11.83 19.54 -9.63
C GLY A 148 -12.10 19.83 -11.12
N GLN A 149 -11.05 19.96 -11.94
CA GLN A 149 -11.17 20.14 -13.38
C GLN A 149 -11.80 18.92 -14.08
N ALA A 150 -11.39 17.71 -13.71
CA ALA A 150 -11.97 16.48 -14.26
C ALA A 150 -13.47 16.36 -13.94
N LEU A 151 -13.87 16.71 -12.72
CA LEU A 151 -15.28 16.71 -12.31
C LEU A 151 -16.11 17.77 -13.05
N GLN A 152 -15.56 18.96 -13.29
CA GLN A 152 -16.25 20.02 -14.06
C GLN A 152 -16.39 19.68 -15.54
N GLY A 153 -15.43 18.94 -16.10
CA GLY A 153 -15.49 18.45 -17.49
C GLY A 153 -16.32 17.18 -17.67
N ALA A 154 -16.71 16.52 -16.58
CA ALA A 154 -17.53 15.32 -16.65
C ALA A 154 -18.95 15.69 -17.10
N PRO A 155 -19.57 14.91 -18.01
CA PRO A 155 -20.96 15.11 -18.36
C PRO A 155 -21.81 14.97 -17.09
N ALA A 156 -22.81 15.85 -16.93
CA ALA A 156 -23.78 15.71 -15.85
C ALA A 156 -24.37 14.29 -15.92
N THR A 157 -24.17 13.50 -14.87
CA THR A 157 -24.79 12.19 -14.78
C THR A 157 -26.29 12.41 -14.78
N ALA A 158 -26.99 11.92 -15.81
CA ALA A 158 -28.42 11.77 -15.72
C ALA A 158 -28.67 10.84 -14.53
N HIS A 159 -29.18 11.40 -13.43
CA HIS A 159 -29.60 10.63 -12.29
C HIS A 159 -30.79 9.77 -12.74
N SER A 160 -30.51 8.55 -13.19
CA SER A 160 -31.55 7.52 -13.31
C SER A 160 -32.02 7.26 -11.89
N ALA A 161 -33.16 7.85 -11.51
CA ALA A 161 -33.83 7.49 -10.27
C ALA A 161 -34.00 5.96 -10.26
N PRO A 162 -33.75 5.28 -9.12
CA PRO A 162 -34.00 3.86 -9.03
C PRO A 162 -35.48 3.59 -9.32
N VAL A 163 -35.73 2.60 -10.19
CA VAL A 163 -37.08 2.09 -10.51
C VAL A 163 -37.63 1.29 -9.34
#